data_AF-A0A947QWD8-F1
#
_entry.id   AF-A0A947QWD8-F1
#
_cell.length_a   1.000
_cell.length_b   1.000
_cell.length_c   1.000
_cell.angle_alpha   90.00
_cell.angle_beta   90.00
_cell.angle_gamma   90.00
#
_symmetry.space_group_name_H-M   'P 1'
#
loop_
_entity.id
_entity.type
_entity.pdbx_description
1 polymer ?
#
loop_
_entity_poly.entity_id
_entity_poly.type
_entity_poly.pdbx_seq_one_letter_code
_entity_poly.pdbx_strand_id
1 'polypeptide(L)' 'MAHKILPITDLRKMNVKDLSTEETAAKAELAKIALHVRVGEDKKSHMVKGLRKYIARINTVKLETQANEN' A
#
# COMPACT_ATOMS: atom_id res chain seq x y z
N MET A 1 6.76 -12.00 -6.42
CA MET A 1 6.97 -10.75 -7.17
C MET A 1 6.83 -9.60 -6.18
N ALA A 2 7.68 -8.56 -6.25
CA ALA A 2 7.58 -7.42 -5.35
C ALA A 2 6.30 -6.62 -5.65
N HIS A 3 5.54 -6.25 -4.62
CA HIS A 3 4.32 -5.46 -4.80
C HIS A 3 4.65 -4.09 -5.42
N LYS A 4 3.92 -3.72 -6.47
CA LYS A 4 4.19 -2.52 -7.26
C LYS A 4 3.55 -1.30 -6.59
N ILE A 5 4.37 -0.33 -6.20
CA ILE A 5 3.88 0.96 -5.69
C ILE A 5 3.36 1.80 -6.86
N LEU A 6 2.05 2.05 -6.89
CA LEU A 6 1.43 2.89 -7.91
C LEU A 6 1.61 4.40 -7.60
N PRO A 7 1.71 5.25 -8.65
CA PRO A 7 1.67 6.70 -8.47
C PRO A 7 0.27 7.15 -8.02
N ILE A 8 0.20 8.31 -7.35
CA ILE A 8 -1.07 8.84 -6.81
C ILE A 8 -2.13 9.07 -7.89
N THR A 9 -1.71 9.42 -9.11
CA THR A 9 -2.59 9.63 -10.26
C THR A 9 -3.34 8.38 -10.68
N ASP A 10 -2.74 7.20 -10.48
CA ASP A 10 -3.37 5.92 -10.83
C ASP A 10 -4.30 5.46 -9.72
N LEU A 11 -3.91 5.67 -8.46
CA LEU A 11 -4.78 5.41 -7.31
C LEU A 11 -6.09 6.21 -7.39
N ARG A 12 -6.03 7.48 -7.80
CA ARG A 12 -7.23 8.34 -7.94
C ARG A 12 -8.19 7.90 -9.06
N LYS A 13 -7.76 7.03 -9.98
CA LYS A 13 -8.62 6.46 -11.03
C LYS A 13 -9.32 5.18 -10.59
N MET A 14 -8.89 4.58 -9.48
CA MET A 14 -9.48 3.35 -8.94
C MET A 14 -10.76 3.66 -8.16
N ASN A 15 -11.70 2.72 -8.17
CA ASN A 15 -12.86 2.79 -7.28
C ASN A 15 -12.49 2.32 -5.85
N VAL A 16 -13.37 2.56 -4.88
CA VAL A 16 -13.14 2.21 -3.46
C VAL A 16 -12.89 0.72 -3.24
N LYS A 17 -13.50 -0.15 -4.06
CA LYS A 17 -13.32 -1.60 -3.99
C LYS A 17 -11.91 -2.00 -4.42
N ASP A 18 -11.45 -1.48 -5.54
CA ASP A 18 -10.10 -1.72 -6.08
C ASP A 18 -9.03 -1.15 -5.14
N LEU A 19 -9.25 0.04 -4.59
CA LEU A 19 -8.38 0.63 -3.56
C LEU A 19 -8.29 -0.26 -2.31
N SER A 20 -9.38 -0.92 -1.92
CA SER A 20 -9.40 -1.82 -0.76
C SER A 20 -8.68 -3.15 -1.04
N THR A 21 -8.80 -3.67 -2.26
CA THR A 21 -8.03 -4.84 -2.72
C THR A 21 -6.54 -4.52 -2.73
N GLU A 22 -6.16 -3.36 -3.27
CA GLU A 22 -4.77 -2.90 -3.32
C GLU A 22 -4.19 -2.66 -1.92
N GLU A 23 -4.96 -2.06 -1.01
CA GLU A 23 -4.58 -1.87 0.40
C GLU A 23 -4.28 -3.23 1.07
N THR A 24 -5.12 -4.24 0.82
CA THR A 24 -4.95 -5.58 1.37
C THR A 24 -3.69 -6.26 0.83
N ALA A 25 -3.44 -6.15 -0.47
CA ALA A 25 -2.23 -6.67 -1.10
C ALA A 25 -0.96 -6.00 -0.55
N ALA A 26 -0.97 -4.66 -0.41
CA ALA A 26 0.15 -3.91 0.16
C ALA A 26 0.43 -4.28 1.62
N LYS A 27 -0.61 -4.52 2.43
CA LYS A 27 -0.48 -4.98 3.83
C LYS A 27 0.12 -6.38 3.91
N ALA A 28 -0.31 -7.30 3.05
CA ALA A 28 0.23 -8.67 3.01
C ALA A 28 1.73 -8.67 2.67
N GLU A 29 2.14 -7.90 1.66
CA GLU A 29 3.55 -7.76 1.30
C GLU A 29 4.35 -7.08 2.42
N LEU A 30 3.79 -6.05 3.06
CA LEU A 30 4.43 -5.38 4.19
C LEU A 30 4.69 -6.37 5.33
N ALA A 31 3.70 -7.19 5.69
CA ALA A 31 3.84 -8.19 6.75
C ALA A 31 4.96 -9.19 6.43
N LYS A 32 5.00 -9.69 5.19
CA LYS A 32 6.03 -10.59 4.71
C LYS A 32 7.43 -9.97 4.80
N ILE A 33 7.63 -8.78 4.23
CA ILE A 33 8.94 -8.12 4.24
C ILE A 33 9.35 -7.74 5.67
N ALA A 34 8.42 -7.26 6.49
CA ALA A 34 8.70 -6.92 7.88
C ALA A 34 9.16 -8.14 8.68
N LEU A 35 8.59 -9.33 8.43
CA LEU A 35 9.05 -10.57 9.04
C LEU A 35 10.48 -10.90 8.61
N HIS A 36 10.77 -10.94 7.30
CA HIS A 36 12.12 -11.24 6.79
C HIS A 36 13.18 -10.26 7.31
N VAL A 37 12.84 -8.96 7.40
CA VAL A 37 13.73 -7.96 8.00
C VAL A 37 13.94 -8.22 9.49
N ARG A 38 12.90 -8.62 10.23
CA ARG A 38 12.98 -8.90 11.66
C ARG A 38 13.81 -10.14 11.98
N VAL A 39 13.70 -11.20 11.17
CA VAL A 39 14.49 -12.43 11.33
C VAL A 39 15.89 -12.34 10.73
N GLY A 40 16.25 -11.20 10.11
CA GLY A 40 17.56 -10.96 9.54
C GLY A 40 17.81 -11.63 8.18
N GLU A 41 16.76 -12.19 7.57
CA GLU A 41 16.83 -12.85 6.26
C GLU A 41 16.94 -11.86 5.09
N ASP A 42 16.45 -10.61 5.26
CA ASP A 42 16.51 -9.60 4.21
C ASP A 42 16.84 -8.20 4.78
N LYS A 43 17.66 -7.42 4.07
CA LYS A 43 18.07 -6.05 4.47
C LYS A 43 17.20 -4.96 3.84
N LYS A 44 16.07 -5.32 3.24
CA LYS A 44 15.13 -4.41 2.55
C LYS A 44 14.25 -3.57 3.48
N SER A 45 14.84 -2.99 4.54
CA SER A 45 14.13 -2.06 5.44
C SER A 45 13.54 -0.84 4.72
N HIS A 46 14.15 -0.40 3.61
CA HIS A 46 13.61 0.66 2.77
C HIS A 46 12.27 0.30 2.11
N MET A 47 12.06 -0.97 1.77
CA MET A 47 10.79 -1.46 1.20
C MET A 47 9.66 -1.39 2.23
N VAL A 48 9.94 -1.70 3.50
CA VAL A 48 8.99 -1.55 4.62
C VAL A 48 8.52 -0.09 4.71
N LYS A 49 9.45 0.87 4.66
CA LYS A 49 9.11 2.30 4.68
C LYS A 49 8.31 2.71 3.44
N GLY A 50 8.66 2.20 2.26
CA GLY A 50 7.95 2.44 1.00
C GLY A 50 6.49 1.96 1.07
N LEU A 51 6.27 0.72 1.51
CA LEU A 51 4.94 0.12 1.62
C LEU A 51 4.06 0.83 2.67
N ARG A 52 4.62 1.22 3.81
CA ARG A 52 3.86 2.02 4.81
C ARG A 52 3.36 3.34 4.24
N LYS A 53 4.22 4.05 3.50
CA LYS A 53 3.82 5.29 2.81
C LYS A 53 2.77 5.03 1.74
N TYR A 54 2.88 3.92 1.02
CA TYR A 54 1.92 3.55 -0.01
C TYR A 54 0.53 3.25 0.57
N ILE A 55 0.45 2.45 1.65
CA ILE A 55 -0.82 2.19 2.36
C ILE A 55 -1.44 3.51 2.85
N ALA A 56 -0.65 4.41 3.45
CA ALA A 56 -1.15 5.71 3.89
C ALA A 56 -1.73 6.54 2.72
N ARG A 57 -1.10 6.48 1.55
CA ARG A 57 -1.57 7.15 0.33
C ARG A 57 -2.89 6.54 -0.16
N ILE A 58 -3.02 5.22 -0.19
CA ILE A 58 -4.27 4.53 -0.55
C ILE A 58 -5.40 4.97 0.39
N ASN A 59 -5.15 4.99 1.71
CA ASN A 59 -6.15 5.41 2.69
C ASN A 59 -6.57 6.86 2.50
N THR A 60 -5.63 7.75 2.16
CA THR A 60 -5.93 9.15 1.84
C THR A 60 -6.85 9.24 0.64
N VAL A 61 -6.54 8.53 -0.45
CA VAL A 61 -7.38 8.53 -1.66
C VAL A 61 -8.75 7.92 -1.37
N LYS A 62 -8.85 6.84 -0.57
CA LYS A 62 -10.15 6.27 -0.17
C LYS A 62 -11.02 7.30 0.56
N LEU A 63 -10.45 8.07 1.48
CA LEU A 63 -11.15 9.14 2.17
C LEU A 63 -11.56 10.28 1.23
N GLU A 64 -10.68 10.68 0.31
CA GLU A 64 -10.99 11.67 -0.75
C GLU A 64 -12.18 11.20 -1.61
N THR A 65 -12.17 9.95 -2.06
CA THR A 65 -13.24 9.37 -2.88
C THR A 65 -14.57 9.31 -2.13
N GLN A 66 -14.57 8.85 -0.87
CA GLN A 66 -15.77 8.82 -0.04
C GLN A 66 -16.33 10.20 0.29
N ALA A 67 -15.47 11.21 0.46
CA ALA A 67 -15.89 12.58 0.70
C ALA A 67 -16.55 13.22 -0.55
N ASN A 68 -16.11 12.85 -1.76
CA ASN A 68 -16.68 13.34 -3.01
C ASN A 68 -17.98 12.64 -3.43
N GLU A 69 -18.27 11.46 -2.85
CA GLU A 69 -19.49 10.69 -3.10
C GLU A 69 -20.68 11.12 -2.20
N ASN A 70 -20.45 12.01 -1.22
CA ASN A 70 -21.50 12.64 -0.37
C ASN A 70 -21.79 14.07 -0.82
#